data_AF-A0A1Y4RT73-F1
#
_entry.id   AF-A0A1Y4RT73-F1
#
_cell.length_a   1.000
_cell.length_b   1.000
_cell.length_c   1.000
_cell.angle_alpha   90.00
_cell.angle_beta   90.00
_cell.angle_gamma   90.00
#
_symmetry.space_group_name_H-M   'P 1'
#
loop_
_entity.id
_entity.type
_entity.pdbx_description
1 polymer ?
#
loop_
_entity_poly.entity_id
_entity_poly.type
_entity_poly.pdbx_seq_one_letter_code
_entity_poly.pdbx_strand_id
1 'polypeptide(L)'
;MNQENYLKEVEKHLNCGKARKKQIRRELEADICAASEQGEEWEETRKRMGDPAELAREFNENMGNTKRKMSRPKKILLICAAVAAVLAVLAAVLFWLLPKTYPISASSIFQEETVASEAEEIVELLNEKDYETLQEKSTDQMKTVMNEEYMEGAKAQVGGDWGEFQRFTSSISVEAVQQGKHFAITELTALYENRSVTYQISFDENMELAGIYMR
;
A
#
# COMPACT_ATOMS: atom_id res chain seq x y z
N MET A 1 61.14 13.47 7.64
CA MET A 1 59.85 13.16 8.31
C MET A 1 60.14 12.14 9.39
N ASN A 2 59.61 12.28 10.60
CA ASN A 2 59.89 11.33 11.70
C ASN A 2 59.05 10.03 11.56
N GLN A 3 59.43 9.01 12.32
CA GLN A 3 58.80 7.69 12.32
C GLN A 3 57.28 7.75 12.54
N GLU A 4 56.85 8.49 13.56
CA GLU A 4 55.43 8.55 13.93
C GLU A 4 54.57 9.21 12.84
N ASN A 5 55.08 10.27 12.19
CA ASN A 5 54.37 10.92 11.09
C ASN A 5 54.36 10.04 9.83
N TYR A 6 55.41 9.25 9.59
CA TYR A 6 55.43 8.26 8.51
C TYR A 6 54.30 7.25 8.65
N LEU A 7 54.19 6.61 9.83
CA LEU A 7 53.17 5.62 10.11
C LEU A 7 51.75 6.21 10.06
N LYS A 8 51.56 7.45 10.54
CA LYS A 8 50.27 8.15 10.46
C LYS A 8 49.83 8.41 9.01
N GLU A 9 50.74 8.83 8.14
CA GLU A 9 50.41 9.03 6.73
C GLU A 9 50.13 7.69 6.03
N VAL A 10 50.89 6.62 6.29
CA VAL A 10 50.55 5.27 5.79
C VAL A 10 49.14 4.87 6.22
N GLU A 11 48.81 5.00 7.52
CA GLU A 11 47.47 4.65 8.04
C GLU A 11 46.33 5.41 7.37
N LYS A 12 46.55 6.68 7.02
CA LYS A 12 45.58 7.55 6.35
C LYS A 12 45.27 7.07 4.94
N HIS A 13 46.28 6.56 4.22
CA HIS A 13 46.15 6.05 2.86
C HIS A 13 45.68 4.59 2.77
N LEU A 14 45.61 3.84 3.88
CA LEU A 14 45.06 2.48 3.90
C LEU A 14 43.53 2.44 3.77
N ASN A 15 43.01 1.64 2.85
CA ASN A 15 41.57 1.43 2.59
C ASN A 15 41.01 0.18 3.28
N CYS A 16 41.30 0.02 4.57
CA CYS A 16 40.89 -1.15 5.36
C CYS A 16 40.23 -0.78 6.70
N GLY A 17 39.62 -1.77 7.37
CA GLY A 17 38.99 -1.58 8.68
C GLY A 17 39.99 -1.27 9.80
N LYS A 18 39.51 -0.66 10.90
CA LYS A 18 40.36 -0.21 12.03
C LYS A 18 41.27 -1.32 12.61
N ALA A 19 40.76 -2.56 12.71
CA ALA A 19 41.55 -3.68 13.21
C ALA A 19 42.76 -4.00 12.32
N ARG A 20 42.57 -3.98 10.99
CA ARG A 20 43.63 -4.25 10.03
C ARG A 20 44.64 -3.11 9.94
N LYS A 21 44.19 -1.85 10.02
CA LYS A 21 45.09 -0.68 10.13
C LYS A 21 46.03 -0.82 11.34
N LYS A 22 45.49 -1.20 12.50
CA LYS A 22 46.28 -1.41 13.73
C LYS A 22 47.28 -2.55 13.59
N GLN A 23 46.94 -3.60 12.87
CA GLN A 23 47.86 -4.71 12.59
C GLN A 23 49.02 -4.25 11.70
N ILE A 24 48.72 -3.61 10.56
CA ILE A 24 49.74 -3.11 9.62
C ILE A 24 50.68 -2.12 10.31
N ARG A 25 50.13 -1.23 11.14
CA ARG A 25 50.95 -0.31 11.95
C ARG A 25 51.94 -1.05 12.86
N ARG A 26 51.48 -2.08 13.56
CA ARG A 26 52.35 -2.87 14.46
C ARG A 26 53.43 -3.63 13.71
N GLU A 27 53.11 -4.16 12.52
CA GLU A 27 54.08 -4.84 11.65
C GLU A 27 55.17 -3.86 11.22
N LEU A 28 54.79 -2.66 10.74
CA LEU A 28 55.75 -1.61 10.37
C LEU A 28 56.56 -1.11 11.57
N GLU A 29 55.96 -0.96 12.75
CA GLU A 29 56.68 -0.58 13.98
C GLU A 29 57.72 -1.64 14.38
N ALA A 30 57.38 -2.93 14.24
CA ALA A 30 58.31 -4.02 14.51
C ALA A 30 59.49 -4.02 13.52
N ASP A 31 59.22 -3.80 12.23
CA ASP A 31 60.27 -3.72 11.20
C ASP A 31 61.22 -2.54 11.44
N ILE A 32 60.68 -1.37 11.83
CA ILE A 32 61.49 -0.20 12.18
C ILE A 32 62.34 -0.48 13.43
N CYS A 33 61.78 -1.15 14.44
CA CYS A 33 62.52 -1.52 15.65
C CYS A 33 63.67 -2.49 15.33
N ALA A 34 63.41 -3.51 14.52
CA ALA A 34 64.42 -4.48 14.10
C ALA A 34 65.55 -3.84 13.29
N ALA A 35 65.25 -2.84 12.46
CA ALA A 35 66.24 -2.06 11.73
C ALA A 35 67.10 -1.20 12.68
N SER A 36 66.47 -0.57 13.67
CA SER A 36 67.18 0.21 14.69
C SER A 36 68.10 -0.65 15.56
N GLU A 37 67.72 -1.89 15.88
CA GLU A 37 68.55 -2.85 16.63
C GLU A 37 69.77 -3.32 15.84
N GLN A 38 69.67 -3.33 14.51
CA GLN A 38 70.78 -3.63 13.60
C GLN A 38 71.69 -2.42 13.34
N GLY A 39 71.42 -1.29 13.99
CA GLY A 39 72.19 -0.05 13.86
C GLY A 39 71.90 0.73 12.58
N GLU A 40 70.79 0.45 11.89
CA GLU A 40 70.37 1.24 10.73
C GLU A 40 69.82 2.60 11.19
N GLU A 41 70.27 3.66 10.53
CA GLU A 41 69.74 5.01 10.74
C GLU A 41 68.32 5.14 10.15
N TRP A 42 67.48 5.96 10.79
CA TRP A 42 66.07 6.10 10.40
C TRP A 42 65.90 6.53 8.93
N GLU A 43 66.75 7.42 8.42
CA GLU A 43 66.65 7.88 7.03
C GLU A 43 66.95 6.75 6.03
N GLU A 44 67.80 5.78 6.38
CA GLU A 44 68.06 4.60 5.55
C GLU A 44 66.87 3.65 5.56
N THR A 45 66.30 3.40 6.74
CA THR A 45 65.06 2.61 6.90
C THR A 45 63.91 3.23 6.12
N ARG A 46 63.73 4.55 6.21
CA ARG A 46 62.70 5.30 5.47
C ARG A 46 62.92 5.20 3.96
N LYS A 47 64.16 5.30 3.49
CA LYS A 47 64.49 5.17 2.06
C LYS A 47 64.16 3.77 1.53
N ARG A 48 64.38 2.72 2.34
CA ARG A 48 64.01 1.33 2.01
C ARG A 48 62.49 1.12 1.97
N MET A 49 61.76 1.71 2.92
CA MET A 49 60.30 1.59 3.00
C MET A 49 59.55 2.40 1.93
N GLY A 50 60.19 3.41 1.34
CA GLY A 50 59.63 4.18 0.23
C GLY A 50 58.63 5.26 0.67
N ASP A 51 57.88 5.81 -0.30
CA ASP A 51 56.86 6.83 -0.04
C ASP A 51 55.66 6.22 0.72
N PRO A 52 55.17 6.87 1.80
CA PRO A 52 54.09 6.32 2.62
C PRO A 52 52.77 6.14 1.87
N ALA A 53 52.47 6.95 0.85
CA ALA A 53 51.26 6.78 0.05
C ALA A 53 51.42 5.63 -0.96
N GLU A 54 52.62 5.45 -1.52
CA GLU A 54 52.94 4.32 -2.39
C GLU A 54 52.95 2.99 -1.64
N LEU A 55 53.58 2.94 -0.46
CA LEU A 55 53.54 1.77 0.42
C LEU A 55 52.10 1.41 0.80
N ALA A 56 51.28 2.40 1.16
CA ALA A 56 49.86 2.17 1.42
C ALA A 56 49.09 1.69 0.18
N ARG A 57 49.47 2.15 -1.02
CA ARG A 57 48.88 1.69 -2.29
C ARG A 57 49.20 0.21 -2.54
N GLU A 58 50.44 -0.22 -2.35
CA GLU A 58 50.82 -1.64 -2.47
C GLU A 58 50.05 -2.51 -1.48
N PHE A 59 49.94 -2.07 -0.22
CA PHE A 59 49.11 -2.75 0.77
C PHE A 59 47.65 -2.85 0.31
N ASN A 60 47.09 -1.77 -0.25
CA ASN A 60 45.70 -1.75 -0.73
C ASN A 60 45.49 -2.67 -1.94
N GLU A 61 46.42 -2.70 -2.89
CA GLU A 61 46.38 -3.56 -4.07
C GLU A 61 46.47 -5.03 -3.67
N ASN A 62 47.37 -5.36 -2.75
CA ASN A 62 47.55 -6.74 -2.25
C ASN A 62 46.40 -7.21 -1.35
N MET A 63 45.65 -6.29 -0.73
CA MET A 63 44.49 -6.63 0.10
C MET A 63 43.21 -6.94 -0.71
N GLY A 64 43.18 -6.64 -2.01
CA GLY A 64 41.99 -6.77 -2.85
C GLY A 64 40.84 -5.84 -2.43
N ASN A 65 39.86 -5.61 -3.31
CA ASN A 65 38.75 -4.67 -3.10
C ASN A 65 37.90 -4.99 -1.85
N THR A 66 38.33 -4.54 -0.68
CA THR A 66 37.52 -4.58 0.54
C THR A 66 36.49 -3.45 0.48
N LYS A 67 35.43 -3.64 -0.33
CA LYS A 67 34.24 -2.79 -0.26
C LYS A 67 33.81 -2.69 1.20
N ARG A 68 33.83 -1.47 1.75
CA ARG A 68 33.51 -1.15 3.14
C ARG A 68 32.14 -1.74 3.48
N LYS A 69 32.09 -2.90 4.16
CA LYS A 69 30.83 -3.56 4.54
C LYS A 69 29.99 -2.56 5.34
N MET A 70 28.79 -2.27 4.83
CA MET A 70 27.84 -1.36 5.49
C MET A 70 27.59 -1.85 6.92
N SER A 71 27.70 -0.94 7.91
CA SER A 71 27.55 -1.30 9.32
C SER A 71 26.16 -1.87 9.59
N ARG A 72 26.07 -2.88 10.49
CA ARG A 72 24.81 -3.54 10.87
C ARG A 72 23.61 -2.58 11.09
N PRO A 73 23.74 -1.43 11.78
CA PRO A 73 22.60 -0.51 11.96
C PRO A 73 22.10 0.11 10.65
N LYS A 74 22.98 0.39 9.68
CA LYS A 74 22.59 0.93 8.37
C LYS A 74 21.84 -0.11 7.52
N LYS A 75 22.19 -1.39 7.65
CA LYS A 75 21.45 -2.48 6.99
C LYS A 75 20.06 -2.67 7.57
N ILE A 76 19.93 -2.63 8.90
CA ILE A 76 18.63 -2.73 9.58
C ILE A 76 17.75 -1.54 9.19
N LEU A 77 18.30 -0.32 9.18
CA LEU A 77 17.57 0.87 8.73
C LEU A 77 17.06 0.73 7.30
N LEU A 78 17.89 0.23 6.37
CA LEU A 78 17.48 -0.01 4.99
C LEU A 78 16.36 -1.05 4.87
N ILE A 79 16.42 -2.14 5.64
CA ILE A 79 15.38 -3.17 5.65
C ILE A 79 14.08 -2.59 6.23
N CYS A 80 14.15 -1.89 7.37
CA CYS A 80 12.99 -1.23 7.97
C CYS A 80 12.37 -0.20 7.01
N ALA A 81 13.19 0.59 6.31
CA ALA A 81 12.71 1.55 5.31
C ALA A 81 12.04 0.85 4.12
N ALA A 82 12.60 -0.26 3.63
CA ALA A 82 11.99 -1.04 2.56
C ALA A 82 10.65 -1.66 2.99
N VAL A 83 10.57 -2.22 4.19
CA VAL A 83 9.32 -2.77 4.75
C VAL A 83 8.28 -1.66 4.93
N ALA A 84 8.67 -0.51 5.46
CA ALA A 84 7.78 0.65 5.60
C ALA A 84 7.26 1.14 4.24
N ALA A 85 8.10 1.17 3.21
CA ALA A 85 7.70 1.53 1.86
C ALA A 85 6.68 0.54 1.27
N VAL A 86 6.88 -0.78 1.45
CA VAL A 86 5.92 -1.81 1.01
C VAL A 86 4.60 -1.67 1.75
N LEU A 87 4.61 -1.44 3.07
CA LEU A 87 3.40 -1.23 3.86
C LEU A 87 2.65 0.04 3.43
N ALA A 88 3.37 1.12 3.11
CA ALA A 88 2.76 2.35 2.60
C ALA A 88 2.06 2.14 1.25
N VAL A 89 2.69 1.38 0.34
CA VAL A 89 2.07 1.02 -0.95
C VAL A 89 0.83 0.15 -0.74
N LEU A 90 0.90 -0.86 0.12
CA LEU A 90 -0.26 -1.70 0.45
C LEU A 90 -1.41 -0.88 1.04
N ALA A 91 -1.12 0.03 1.97
CA ALA A 91 -2.12 0.93 2.54
C ALA A 91 -2.74 1.85 1.48
N ALA A 92 -1.95 2.37 0.54
CA ALA A 92 -2.45 3.19 -0.56
C ALA A 92 -3.37 2.39 -1.50
N VAL A 93 -3.02 1.14 -1.82
CA VAL A 93 -3.87 0.25 -2.63
C VAL A 93 -5.18 -0.07 -1.91
N LEU A 94 -5.13 -0.40 -0.61
CA LEU A 94 -6.32 -0.64 0.20
C LEU A 94 -7.21 0.61 0.24
N PHE A 95 -6.62 1.79 0.45
CA PHE A 95 -7.35 3.05 0.43
C PHE A 95 -7.99 3.36 -0.93
N TRP A 96 -7.36 2.93 -2.03
CA TRP A 96 -7.92 3.08 -3.38
C TRP A 96 -9.07 2.11 -3.65
N LEU A 97 -9.05 0.91 -3.06
CA LEU A 97 -10.08 -0.11 -3.24
C LEU A 97 -11.33 0.11 -2.40
N LEU A 98 -11.24 0.87 -1.30
CA LEU A 98 -12.39 1.17 -0.45
C LEU A 98 -13.39 2.08 -1.20
N PRO A 99 -14.69 1.73 -1.21
CA PRO A 99 -15.72 2.55 -1.81
C PRO A 99 -15.81 3.88 -1.06
N LYS A 100 -15.83 4.99 -1.81
CA LYS A 100 -15.97 6.33 -1.25
C LYS A 100 -17.41 6.78 -1.41
N THR A 101 -18.05 7.13 -0.31
CA THR A 101 -19.44 7.60 -0.32
C THR A 101 -19.49 9.11 -0.10
N TYR A 102 -20.33 9.77 -0.86
CA TYR A 102 -20.59 11.21 -0.80
C TYR A 102 -22.09 11.45 -0.64
N PRO A 103 -22.51 12.56 0.00
CA PRO A 103 -23.92 12.95 -0.01
C PRO A 103 -24.40 13.13 -1.45
N ILE A 104 -25.56 12.55 -1.81
CA ILE A 104 -26.03 12.60 -3.19
C ILE A 104 -26.37 14.02 -3.65
N SER A 105 -26.71 14.91 -2.71
CA SER A 105 -26.95 16.33 -2.98
C SER A 105 -25.73 17.09 -3.50
N ALA A 106 -24.53 16.53 -3.34
CA ALA A 106 -23.29 17.05 -3.91
C ALA A 106 -22.92 16.40 -5.26
N SER A 107 -23.72 15.46 -5.75
CA SER A 107 -23.47 14.76 -7.01
C SER A 107 -23.67 15.68 -8.21
N SER A 108 -22.79 15.55 -9.22
CA SER A 108 -22.98 16.16 -10.53
C SER A 108 -23.65 15.23 -11.54
N ILE A 109 -23.80 13.95 -11.19
CA ILE A 109 -24.32 12.89 -12.07
C ILE A 109 -25.75 12.55 -11.68
N PHE A 110 -26.00 12.41 -10.37
CA PHE A 110 -27.27 11.96 -9.84
C PHE A 110 -28.09 13.11 -9.28
N GLN A 111 -29.40 13.05 -9.49
CA GLN A 111 -30.37 13.95 -8.87
C GLN A 111 -31.10 13.20 -7.76
N GLU A 112 -31.10 13.75 -6.54
CA GLU A 112 -31.65 13.10 -5.35
C GLU A 112 -33.12 12.68 -5.51
N GLU A 113 -33.96 13.58 -6.02
CA GLU A 113 -35.39 13.34 -6.23
C GLU A 113 -35.64 12.24 -7.27
N THR A 114 -34.92 12.29 -8.40
CA THR A 114 -35.02 11.27 -9.46
C THR A 114 -34.58 9.90 -8.95
N VAL A 115 -33.47 9.84 -8.22
CA VAL A 115 -32.96 8.59 -7.64
C VAL A 115 -33.93 8.00 -6.62
N ALA A 116 -34.51 8.84 -5.76
CA ALA A 116 -35.51 8.39 -4.80
C ALA A 116 -36.78 7.86 -5.50
N SER A 117 -37.27 8.57 -6.52
CA SER A 117 -38.45 8.16 -7.29
C SER A 117 -38.23 6.85 -8.04
N GLU A 118 -37.08 6.67 -8.70
CA GLU A 118 -36.77 5.41 -9.39
C GLU A 118 -36.60 4.26 -8.39
N ALA A 119 -36.04 4.51 -7.19
CA ALA A 119 -35.96 3.49 -6.15
C ALA A 119 -37.35 3.03 -5.66
N GLU A 120 -38.29 3.96 -5.51
CA GLU A 120 -39.68 3.66 -5.16
C GLU A 120 -40.35 2.84 -6.28
N GLU A 121 -40.19 3.24 -7.55
CA GLU A 121 -40.71 2.51 -8.70
C GLU A 121 -40.19 1.07 -8.77
N ILE A 122 -38.89 0.84 -8.51
CA ILE A 122 -38.32 -0.51 -8.46
C ILE A 122 -39.02 -1.38 -7.40
N VAL A 123 -39.32 -0.82 -6.21
CA VAL A 123 -40.02 -1.58 -5.16
C VAL A 123 -41.49 -1.83 -5.53
N GLU A 124 -42.16 -0.87 -6.17
CA GLU A 124 -43.52 -1.05 -6.68
C GLU A 124 -43.58 -2.18 -7.71
N LEU A 125 -42.69 -2.17 -8.71
CA LEU A 125 -42.60 -3.25 -9.71
C LEU A 125 -42.31 -4.62 -9.07
N LEU A 126 -41.49 -4.66 -8.01
CA LEU A 126 -41.23 -5.90 -7.25
C LEU A 126 -42.44 -6.42 -6.48
N ASN A 127 -43.33 -5.51 -6.06
CA ASN A 127 -44.58 -5.88 -5.39
C ASN A 127 -45.63 -6.34 -6.40
N GLU A 128 -45.68 -5.71 -7.57
CA GLU A 128 -46.53 -6.11 -8.70
C GLU A 128 -46.03 -7.37 -9.43
N LYS A 129 -44.81 -7.83 -9.12
CA LYS A 129 -44.12 -8.93 -9.78
C LYS A 129 -43.91 -8.69 -11.29
N ASP A 130 -43.77 -7.44 -11.70
CA ASP A 130 -43.45 -7.06 -13.07
C ASP A 130 -41.94 -7.21 -13.33
N TYR A 131 -41.51 -8.46 -13.47
CA TYR A 131 -40.11 -8.79 -13.74
C TYR A 131 -39.67 -8.43 -15.16
N GLU A 132 -40.60 -8.26 -16.10
CA GLU A 132 -40.28 -7.85 -17.48
C GLU A 132 -39.76 -6.41 -17.47
N THR A 133 -40.52 -5.49 -16.89
CA THR A 133 -40.12 -4.08 -16.75
C THR A 133 -38.88 -3.93 -15.86
N LEU A 134 -38.77 -4.70 -14.77
CA LEU A 134 -37.57 -4.70 -13.93
C LEU A 134 -36.31 -5.12 -14.69
N GLN A 135 -36.42 -6.13 -15.56
CA GLN A 135 -35.29 -6.57 -16.40
C GLN A 135 -34.92 -5.49 -17.42
N GLU A 136 -35.88 -4.79 -18.02
CA GLU A 136 -35.60 -3.69 -18.94
C GLU A 136 -34.88 -2.52 -18.27
N LYS A 137 -35.28 -2.17 -17.03
CA LYS A 137 -34.63 -1.14 -16.20
C LYS A 137 -33.30 -1.60 -15.57
N SER A 138 -32.92 -2.86 -15.74
CA SER A 138 -31.73 -3.44 -15.10
C SER A 138 -30.53 -3.46 -16.02
N THR A 139 -29.35 -3.35 -15.42
CA THR A 139 -28.09 -3.68 -16.09
C THR A 139 -28.11 -5.14 -16.57
N ASP A 140 -27.32 -5.46 -17.60
CA ASP A 140 -27.26 -6.81 -18.17
C ASP A 140 -26.94 -7.91 -17.15
N GLN A 141 -26.15 -7.58 -16.13
CA GLN A 141 -25.83 -8.51 -15.04
C GLN A 141 -27.07 -8.77 -14.16
N MET A 142 -27.82 -7.72 -13.83
CA MET A 142 -28.97 -7.79 -12.94
C MET A 142 -30.18 -8.47 -13.58
N LYS A 143 -30.34 -8.42 -14.90
CA LYS A 143 -31.42 -9.13 -15.62
C LYS A 143 -31.52 -10.61 -15.25
N THR A 144 -30.39 -11.26 -15.00
CA THR A 144 -30.34 -12.71 -14.69
C THR A 144 -30.94 -13.06 -13.32
N VAL A 145 -30.99 -12.11 -12.39
CA VAL A 145 -31.48 -12.30 -11.02
C VAL A 145 -32.80 -11.57 -10.75
N MET A 146 -33.24 -10.69 -11.65
CA MET A 146 -34.55 -10.01 -11.59
C MET A 146 -35.67 -10.92 -12.11
N ASN A 147 -35.93 -12.02 -11.40
CA ASN A 147 -37.03 -12.93 -11.69
C ASN A 147 -37.65 -13.48 -10.40
N GLU A 148 -38.82 -14.11 -10.54
CA GLU A 148 -39.61 -14.59 -9.41
C GLU A 148 -38.83 -15.54 -8.49
N GLU A 149 -38.10 -16.51 -9.04
CA GLU A 149 -37.38 -17.51 -8.24
C GLU A 149 -36.36 -16.85 -7.30
N TYR A 150 -35.53 -15.95 -7.84
CA TYR A 150 -34.51 -15.27 -7.05
C TYR A 150 -35.12 -14.25 -6.08
N MET A 151 -36.12 -13.47 -6.51
CA MET A 151 -36.71 -12.44 -5.66
C MET A 151 -37.53 -13.03 -4.52
N GLU A 152 -38.31 -14.09 -4.75
CA GLU A 152 -39.02 -14.81 -3.68
C GLU A 152 -38.04 -15.51 -2.73
N GLY A 153 -36.95 -16.08 -3.26
CA GLY A 153 -35.86 -16.61 -2.44
C GLY A 153 -35.23 -15.55 -1.53
N ALA A 154 -35.00 -14.34 -2.06
CA ALA A 154 -34.46 -13.23 -1.29
C ALA A 154 -35.47 -12.70 -0.26
N LYS A 155 -36.75 -12.57 -0.60
CA LYS A 155 -37.83 -12.20 0.34
C LYS A 155 -37.92 -13.19 1.51
N ALA A 156 -37.81 -14.49 1.22
CA ALA A 156 -37.85 -15.54 2.24
C ALA A 156 -36.70 -15.44 3.27
N GLN A 157 -35.52 -14.97 2.86
CA GLN A 157 -34.37 -14.78 3.77
C GLN A 157 -34.58 -13.63 4.76
N VAL A 158 -35.27 -12.58 4.33
CA VAL A 158 -35.60 -11.42 5.16
C VAL A 158 -36.67 -11.79 6.18
N GLY A 159 -37.58 -12.69 5.81
CA GLY A 159 -38.44 -13.44 6.72
C GLY A 159 -39.91 -13.38 6.31
N GLY A 160 -40.43 -14.55 5.93
CA GLY A 160 -41.86 -14.89 5.87
C GLY A 160 -42.76 -13.97 5.03
N ASP A 161 -44.06 -14.13 5.23
CA ASP A 161 -45.13 -13.33 4.64
C ASP A 161 -45.11 -11.89 5.19
N TRP A 162 -44.86 -10.91 4.31
CA TRP A 162 -44.81 -9.50 4.69
C TRP A 162 -46.21 -8.88 4.76
N GLY A 163 -47.21 -9.52 4.17
CA GLY A 163 -48.53 -8.94 3.93
C GLY A 163 -48.49 -7.85 2.85
N GLU A 164 -49.58 -7.09 2.75
CA GLU A 164 -49.71 -6.05 1.73
C GLU A 164 -48.76 -4.86 1.98
N PHE A 165 -48.31 -4.23 0.88
CA PHE A 165 -47.55 -2.98 0.95
C PHE A 165 -48.44 -1.85 1.46
N GLN A 166 -47.91 -1.02 2.37
CA GLN A 166 -48.66 0.12 2.91
C GLN A 166 -48.13 1.46 2.39
N ARG A 167 -46.83 1.73 2.60
CA ARG A 167 -46.19 3.01 2.25
C ARG A 167 -44.69 2.98 2.42
N PHE A 168 -44.00 3.91 1.78
CA PHE A 168 -42.62 4.27 2.09
C PHE A 168 -42.54 5.15 3.34
N THR A 169 -41.44 5.01 4.09
CA THR A 169 -41.22 5.70 5.38
C THR A 169 -39.97 6.58 5.39
N SER A 170 -38.94 6.20 4.62
CA SER A 170 -37.70 6.96 4.48
C SER A 170 -37.00 6.58 3.19
N SER A 171 -36.39 7.56 2.53
CA SER A 171 -35.47 7.36 1.41
C SER A 171 -34.21 8.17 1.69
N ILE A 172 -33.06 7.50 1.74
CA ILE A 172 -31.75 8.14 1.94
C ILE A 172 -30.84 7.69 0.82
N SER A 173 -30.38 8.64 0.02
CA SER A 173 -29.53 8.35 -1.13
C SER A 173 -28.12 8.91 -0.94
N VAL A 174 -27.12 8.14 -1.38
CA VAL A 174 -25.71 8.52 -1.38
C VAL A 174 -25.10 8.18 -2.73
N GLU A 175 -24.07 8.93 -3.12
CA GLU A 175 -23.25 8.57 -4.26
C GLU A 175 -22.06 7.74 -3.78
N ALA A 176 -21.85 6.57 -4.37
CA ALA A 176 -20.69 5.72 -4.15
C ALA A 176 -19.79 5.71 -5.38
N VAL A 177 -18.50 5.98 -5.17
CA VAL A 177 -17.48 5.88 -6.21
C VAL A 177 -16.63 4.64 -5.95
N GLN A 178 -16.66 3.69 -6.88
CA GLN A 178 -15.89 2.47 -6.83
C GLN A 178 -15.09 2.29 -8.11
N GLN A 179 -13.76 2.23 -7.98
CA GLN A 179 -12.84 2.09 -9.12
C GLN A 179 -13.06 3.13 -10.25
N GLY A 180 -13.55 4.32 -9.90
CA GLY A 180 -13.84 5.41 -10.85
C GLY A 180 -15.21 5.32 -11.51
N LYS A 181 -16.02 4.31 -11.21
CA LYS A 181 -17.44 4.26 -11.59
C LYS A 181 -18.30 4.85 -10.49
N HIS A 182 -19.31 5.60 -10.89
CA HIS A 182 -20.25 6.24 -9.97
C HIS A 182 -21.53 5.40 -9.87
N PHE A 183 -22.04 5.28 -8.64
CA PHE A 183 -23.29 4.59 -8.35
C PHE A 183 -24.13 5.45 -7.41
N ALA A 184 -25.43 5.56 -7.68
CA ALA A 184 -26.37 6.05 -6.69
C ALA A 184 -26.83 4.87 -5.83
N ILE A 185 -26.72 4.96 -4.51
CA ILE A 185 -27.20 3.94 -3.58
C ILE A 185 -28.29 4.56 -2.72
N THR A 186 -29.48 3.98 -2.75
CA THR A 186 -30.65 4.41 -1.99
C THR A 186 -31.03 3.37 -0.95
N GLU A 187 -31.06 3.80 0.30
CA GLU A 187 -31.67 3.06 1.40
C GLU A 187 -33.12 3.51 1.54
N LEU A 188 -34.05 2.67 1.06
CA LEU A 188 -35.48 2.90 1.05
C LEU A 188 -36.18 1.97 2.04
N THR A 189 -36.93 2.51 2.99
CA THR A 189 -37.67 1.71 3.96
C THR A 189 -39.15 1.68 3.63
N ALA A 190 -39.67 0.49 3.34
CA ALA A 190 -41.06 0.22 3.05
C ALA A 190 -41.74 -0.46 4.24
N LEU A 191 -42.95 -0.01 4.57
CA LEU A 191 -43.81 -0.63 5.55
C LEU A 191 -44.80 -1.57 4.86
N TYR A 192 -44.84 -2.81 5.31
CA TYR A 192 -45.83 -3.82 4.97
C TYR A 192 -46.68 -4.14 6.22
N GLU A 193 -47.79 -4.86 6.05
CA GLU A 193 -48.70 -5.21 7.15
C GLU A 193 -48.01 -5.92 8.31
N ASN A 194 -47.15 -6.89 8.01
CA ASN A 194 -46.53 -7.74 9.02
C ASN A 194 -45.13 -7.28 9.43
N ARG A 195 -44.50 -6.36 8.67
CA ARG A 195 -43.13 -5.91 8.96
C ARG A 195 -42.73 -4.63 8.21
N SER A 196 -41.60 -4.07 8.64
CA SER A 196 -40.81 -3.13 7.83
C SER A 196 -39.73 -3.89 7.07
N VAL A 197 -39.44 -3.48 5.83
CA VAL A 197 -38.32 -3.96 5.02
C VAL A 197 -37.50 -2.76 4.56
N THR A 198 -36.18 -2.84 4.73
CA THR A 198 -35.27 -1.84 4.19
C THR A 198 -34.61 -2.40 2.94
N TYR A 199 -34.83 -1.72 1.82
CA TYR A 199 -34.21 -1.96 0.54
C TYR A 199 -32.96 -1.11 0.42
N GLN A 200 -31.89 -1.73 -0.05
CA GLN A 200 -30.71 -1.02 -0.53
C GLN A 200 -30.64 -1.24 -2.05
N ILE A 201 -30.94 -0.19 -2.81
CA ILE A 201 -31.02 -0.21 -4.26
C ILE A 201 -29.84 0.59 -4.79
N SER A 202 -29.16 0.08 -5.82
CA SER A 202 -28.06 0.78 -6.47
C SER A 202 -28.30 0.95 -7.96
N PHE A 203 -28.07 2.15 -8.48
CA PHE A 203 -28.13 2.49 -9.89
C PHE A 203 -26.75 2.85 -10.42
N ASP A 204 -26.49 2.51 -11.69
CA ASP A 204 -25.28 2.96 -12.41
C ASP A 204 -25.44 4.39 -12.94
N GLU A 205 -24.44 4.89 -13.65
CA GLU A 205 -24.44 6.25 -14.26
C GLU A 205 -25.57 6.47 -15.27
N ASN A 206 -26.16 5.41 -15.81
CA ASN A 206 -27.27 5.46 -16.78
C ASN A 206 -28.64 5.37 -16.10
N MET A 207 -28.69 5.34 -14.76
CA MET A 207 -29.89 5.05 -13.97
C MET A 207 -30.45 3.64 -14.18
N GLU A 208 -29.61 2.68 -14.60
CA GLU A 208 -29.98 1.27 -14.68
C GLU A 208 -29.78 0.59 -13.31
N LEU A 209 -30.71 -0.30 -12.94
CA LEU A 209 -30.62 -1.07 -11.70
C LEU A 209 -29.37 -1.98 -11.75
N ALA A 210 -28.40 -1.66 -10.89
CA ALA A 210 -27.12 -2.35 -10.76
C ALA A 210 -27.07 -3.30 -9.55
N GLY A 211 -28.03 -3.19 -8.63
CA GLY A 211 -28.06 -4.03 -7.45
C GLY A 211 -29.25 -3.75 -6.56
N ILE A 212 -29.72 -4.78 -5.87
CA ILE A 212 -30.76 -4.67 -4.85
C ILE A 212 -30.49 -5.65 -3.71
N TYR A 213 -30.71 -5.19 -2.49
CA TYR A 213 -30.60 -5.99 -1.27
C TYR A 213 -31.75 -5.65 -0.33
N MET A 214 -32.22 -6.63 0.44
CA MET A 214 -33.36 -6.47 1.34
C MET A 214 -32.96 -6.95 2.74
N ARG A 215 -33.42 -6.25 3.79
CA ARG A 215 -33.20 -6.62 5.20
C ARG A 215 -34.40 -6.29 6.08
#